data_AF-A0A2P4P633-F1
#
_entry.id   AF-A0A2P4P633-F1
#
_cell.length_a   1.000
_cell.length_b   1.000
_cell.length_c   1.000
_cell.angle_alpha   90.00
_cell.angle_beta   90.00
_cell.angle_gamma   90.00
#
_symmetry.space_group_name_H-M   'P 1'
#
loop_
_entity.id
_entity.type
_entity.pdbx_description
1 polymer ?
#
loop_
_entity_poly.entity_id
_entity_poly.type
_entity_poly.pdbx_seq_one_letter_code
_entity_poly.pdbx_strand_id
1 'polypeptide(L)'
;MSAITTKFITDHQFTNEMSIEELSQYAPEMRDLLGDNREKRRQARNRLQKGYKFSKGQAFALIPDQRIERYISQVPFLEELGLEAEVNISLVSENAPEGETIREMAQRIVRDNLSERNVKAISITLAETASDPIVASSRLSRLRRELRTLNAPEKIISATKIPEITRASNKIQQERTEQRKNEGLHYPDHFSLESVKERLDLYVVSNTPDKQALADVMIMLCIRPAEIKNLRIANGGVTGYAKNRG
;
A
#
# COMPACT_ATOMS: atom_id res chain seq x y z
N MET A 1 -6.23 26.53 -13.38
CA MET A 1 -7.41 26.43 -12.48
C MET A 1 -8.41 25.48 -13.11
N SER A 2 -8.94 24.48 -12.39
CA SER A 2 -9.88 23.49 -12.97
C SER A 2 -11.30 24.06 -13.09
N ALA A 3 -11.65 24.55 -14.28
CA ALA A 3 -13.02 25.01 -14.59
C ALA A 3 -14.05 23.89 -14.40
N ILE A 4 -13.66 22.63 -14.69
CA ILE A 4 -14.49 21.43 -14.52
C ILE A 4 -14.96 21.26 -13.08
N THR A 5 -14.03 21.36 -12.12
CA THR A 5 -14.36 21.19 -10.69
C THR A 5 -15.27 22.31 -10.17
N THR A 6 -15.06 23.53 -10.64
CA THR A 6 -15.86 24.70 -10.25
C THR A 6 -17.29 24.55 -10.78
N LYS A 7 -17.44 24.14 -12.05
CA LYS A 7 -18.74 23.89 -12.66
C LYS A 7 -19.50 22.77 -11.95
N PHE A 8 -18.84 21.64 -11.69
CA PHE A 8 -19.46 20.49 -11.02
C PHE A 8 -20.03 20.82 -9.64
N ILE A 9 -19.30 21.61 -8.84
CA ILE A 9 -19.75 22.06 -7.52
C ILE A 9 -20.98 22.95 -7.63
N THR A 10 -21.00 23.87 -8.59
CA THR A 10 -22.13 24.77 -8.81
C THR A 10 -23.37 24.01 -9.30
N ASP A 11 -23.19 23.09 -10.25
CA ASP A 11 -24.28 22.30 -10.84
C ASP A 11 -24.96 21.42 -9.77
N HIS A 12 -24.18 20.86 -8.85
CA HIS A 12 -24.68 20.02 -7.76
C HIS A 12 -24.92 20.77 -6.44
N GLN A 13 -24.72 22.09 -6.41
CA GLN A 13 -24.88 22.95 -5.23
C GLN A 13 -24.13 22.45 -3.98
N PHE A 14 -22.95 21.87 -4.15
CA PHE A 14 -22.23 21.29 -3.03
C PHE A 14 -21.77 22.34 -2.02
N THR A 15 -21.94 22.03 -0.75
CA THR A 15 -21.46 22.83 0.37
C THR A 15 -20.41 22.06 1.16
N ASN A 16 -19.58 22.78 1.92
CA ASN A 16 -18.60 22.18 2.82
C ASN A 16 -19.23 21.54 4.07
N GLU A 17 -20.55 21.61 4.23
CA GLU A 17 -21.33 20.99 5.30
C GLU A 17 -21.79 19.56 4.95
N MET A 18 -21.73 19.16 3.67
CA MET A 18 -22.11 17.82 3.23
C MET A 18 -21.23 16.72 3.83
N SER A 19 -21.81 15.56 4.11
CA SER A 19 -21.09 14.41 4.64
C SER A 19 -20.15 13.79 3.60
N ILE A 20 -19.18 12.99 4.10
CA ILE A 20 -18.24 12.25 3.26
C ILE A 20 -19.00 11.21 2.42
N GLU A 21 -20.01 10.59 3.01
CA GLU A 21 -20.86 9.56 2.41
C GLU A 21 -21.66 10.12 1.23
N GLU A 22 -22.32 11.27 1.40
CA GLU A 22 -23.05 11.94 0.32
C GLU A 22 -22.12 12.34 -0.83
N LEU A 23 -20.95 12.90 -0.52
CA LEU A 23 -19.98 13.30 -1.55
C LEU A 23 -19.38 12.10 -2.30
N SER A 24 -19.25 10.95 -1.63
CA SER A 24 -18.71 9.73 -2.25
C SER A 24 -19.58 9.17 -3.37
N GLN A 25 -20.89 9.43 -3.34
CA GLN A 25 -21.83 8.96 -4.37
C GLN A 25 -21.57 9.59 -5.74
N TYR A 26 -21.00 10.80 -5.75
CA TYR A 26 -20.68 11.56 -6.98
C TYR A 26 -19.25 11.31 -7.49
N ALA A 27 -18.48 10.46 -6.81
CA ALA A 27 -17.11 10.13 -7.22
C ALA A 27 -17.01 9.50 -8.63
N PRO A 28 -17.93 8.61 -9.06
CA PRO A 28 -17.90 8.06 -10.42
C PRO A 28 -18.07 9.14 -11.49
N GLU A 29 -19.03 10.05 -11.30
CA GLU A 29 -19.31 11.12 -12.26
C GLU A 29 -18.14 12.11 -12.37
N MET A 30 -17.55 12.47 -11.22
CA MET A 30 -16.32 13.29 -11.21
C MET A 30 -15.14 12.59 -11.88
N ARG A 31 -15.07 11.26 -11.80
CA ARG A 31 -14.04 10.47 -12.47
C ARG A 31 -14.19 10.53 -13.99
N ASP A 32 -15.41 10.42 -14.51
CA ASP A 32 -15.66 10.51 -15.95
C ASP A 32 -15.28 11.89 -16.51
N LEU A 33 -15.49 12.95 -15.74
CA LEU A 33 -15.14 14.32 -16.14
C LEU A 33 -13.64 14.64 -16.07
N LEU A 34 -12.93 14.16 -15.05
CA LEU A 34 -11.52 14.45 -14.85
C LEU A 34 -10.59 13.45 -15.57
N GLY A 35 -11.11 12.25 -15.86
CA GLY A 35 -10.37 11.10 -16.34
C GLY A 35 -9.31 10.63 -15.34
N ASP A 36 -8.36 9.85 -15.86
CA ASP A 36 -7.26 9.26 -15.08
C ASP A 36 -6.04 10.21 -14.94
N ASN A 37 -6.19 11.48 -15.31
CA ASN A 37 -5.08 12.44 -15.23
C ASN A 37 -4.82 12.88 -13.77
N ARG A 38 -3.73 12.36 -13.20
CA ARG A 38 -3.33 12.60 -11.80
C ARG A 38 -3.17 14.08 -11.45
N GLU A 39 -2.61 14.89 -12.33
CA GLU A 39 -2.37 16.31 -12.06
C GLU A 39 -3.69 17.09 -12.09
N LYS A 40 -4.60 16.79 -13.03
CA LYS A 40 -5.96 17.36 -13.02
C LYS A 40 -6.71 17.03 -11.73
N ARG A 41 -6.66 15.77 -11.27
CA ARG A 41 -7.29 15.34 -10.01
C ARG A 41 -6.67 16.01 -8.78
N ARG A 42 -5.34 16.18 -8.76
CA ARG A 42 -4.64 16.91 -7.69
C ARG A 42 -5.05 18.39 -7.66
N GLN A 43 -5.10 19.04 -8.82
CA GLN A 43 -5.54 20.43 -8.94
C GLN A 43 -7.01 20.59 -8.52
N ALA A 44 -7.87 19.65 -8.88
CA ALA A 44 -9.26 19.62 -8.47
C ALA A 44 -9.43 19.49 -6.95
N ARG A 45 -8.69 18.57 -6.30
CA ARG A 45 -8.66 18.47 -4.82
C ARG A 45 -8.15 19.73 -4.14
N ASN A 46 -7.08 20.33 -4.68
CA ASN A 46 -6.57 21.60 -4.17
C ASN A 46 -7.62 22.72 -4.30
N ARG A 47 -8.42 22.72 -5.38
CA ARG A 47 -9.51 23.68 -5.58
C ARG A 47 -10.65 23.47 -4.59
N LEU A 48 -11.05 22.24 -4.31
CA LEU A 48 -12.06 21.93 -3.28
C LEU A 48 -11.63 22.45 -1.90
N GLN A 49 -10.38 22.18 -1.50
CA GLN A 49 -9.88 22.56 -0.18
C GLN A 49 -9.65 24.07 -0.06
N LYS A 50 -8.94 24.68 -1.01
CA LYS A 50 -8.56 26.10 -0.92
C LYS A 50 -9.65 27.04 -1.41
N GLY A 51 -10.43 26.63 -2.40
CA GLY A 51 -11.46 27.46 -3.03
C GLY A 51 -12.82 27.36 -2.35
N TYR A 52 -13.18 26.16 -1.86
CA TYR A 52 -14.51 25.89 -1.31
C TYR A 52 -14.48 25.43 0.16
N LYS A 53 -13.30 25.42 0.80
CA LYS A 53 -13.12 25.06 2.21
C LYS A 53 -13.57 23.64 2.58
N PHE A 54 -13.55 22.72 1.62
CA PHE A 54 -13.79 21.30 1.88
C PHE A 54 -12.64 20.75 2.74
N SER A 55 -12.97 19.86 3.68
CA SER A 55 -11.96 19.10 4.42
C SER A 55 -11.19 18.18 3.48
N LYS A 56 -10.02 17.71 3.96
CA LYS A 56 -9.25 16.70 3.24
C LYS A 56 -10.09 15.43 3.00
N GLY A 57 -10.86 14.96 3.99
CA GLY A 57 -11.72 13.79 3.84
C GLY A 57 -12.74 13.95 2.71
N GLN A 58 -13.49 15.05 2.73
CA GLN A 58 -14.50 15.35 1.71
C GLN A 58 -13.92 15.48 0.30
N ALA A 59 -12.75 16.13 0.16
CA ALA A 59 -12.09 16.26 -1.15
C ALA A 59 -11.63 14.91 -1.72
N PHE A 60 -11.24 13.96 -0.86
CA PHE A 60 -10.86 12.61 -1.27
C PHE A 60 -12.09 11.68 -1.46
N ALA A 61 -13.21 11.96 -0.81
CA ALA A 61 -14.48 11.26 -1.05
C ALA A 61 -14.99 11.54 -2.47
N LEU A 62 -15.02 12.81 -2.87
CA LEU A 62 -15.49 13.24 -4.19
C LEU A 62 -14.49 12.97 -5.31
N ILE A 63 -13.19 13.09 -5.02
CA ILE A 63 -12.11 12.84 -6.00
C ILE A 63 -11.09 11.90 -5.36
N PRO A 64 -11.34 10.58 -5.38
CA PRO A 64 -10.41 9.63 -4.81
C PRO A 64 -9.04 9.70 -5.48
N ASP A 65 -8.00 9.35 -4.73
CA ASP A 65 -6.70 9.08 -5.33
C ASP A 65 -6.81 7.73 -6.05
N GLN A 66 -6.28 7.59 -7.26
CA GLN A 66 -6.33 6.30 -7.97
C GLN A 66 -5.47 5.23 -7.30
N ARG A 67 -4.61 5.64 -6.36
CA ARG A 67 -3.95 4.74 -5.41
C ARG A 67 -4.91 4.15 -4.36
N ILE A 68 -6.03 4.82 -4.09
CA ILE A 68 -7.02 4.57 -3.03
C ILE A 68 -8.38 4.13 -3.60
N GLU A 69 -8.65 4.33 -4.90
CA GLU A 69 -9.95 4.07 -5.53
C GLU A 69 -10.32 2.57 -5.66
N ARG A 70 -9.48 1.64 -5.19
CA ARG A 70 -9.81 0.21 -5.03
C ARG A 70 -10.25 -0.17 -3.61
N TYR A 71 -10.51 0.79 -2.73
CA TYR A 71 -10.55 0.58 -1.28
C TYR A 71 -11.90 0.80 -0.60
N ILE A 72 -12.96 1.05 -1.38
CA ILE A 72 -14.31 1.28 -0.86
C ILE A 72 -15.30 0.37 -1.60
N SER A 73 -15.01 -0.93 -1.69
CA SER A 73 -16.10 -1.90 -1.73
C SER A 73 -16.50 -2.14 -0.27
N GLN A 74 -17.64 -1.60 0.14
CA GLN A 74 -18.22 -1.86 1.47
C GLN A 74 -18.73 -3.31 1.62
N VAL A 75 -18.47 -4.18 0.63
CA VAL A 75 -18.71 -5.62 0.72
C VAL A 75 -17.52 -6.26 1.41
N PRO A 76 -17.71 -7.06 2.47
CA PRO A 76 -16.65 -7.89 3.03
C PRO A 76 -16.10 -8.79 1.92
N PHE A 77 -14.88 -8.53 1.44
CA PHE A 77 -14.26 -9.31 0.36
C PHE A 77 -14.12 -10.81 0.71
N LEU A 78 -14.29 -11.18 1.97
CA LEU A 78 -14.24 -12.57 2.43
C LEU A 78 -15.54 -13.33 2.14
N GLU A 79 -16.68 -12.64 2.10
CA GLU A 79 -17.97 -13.21 1.69
C GLU A 79 -17.92 -13.59 0.20
N GLU A 80 -17.34 -12.72 -0.63
CA GLU A 80 -17.05 -13.02 -2.04
C GLU A 80 -16.04 -14.17 -2.24
N LEU A 81 -15.19 -14.44 -1.24
CA LEU A 81 -14.22 -15.53 -1.27
C LEU A 81 -14.77 -16.86 -0.75
N GLY A 82 -16.06 -16.90 -0.36
CA GLY A 82 -16.71 -18.12 0.15
C GLY A 82 -16.11 -18.61 1.47
N LEU A 83 -15.49 -17.70 2.24
CA LEU A 83 -14.96 -18.00 3.57
C LEU A 83 -16.06 -17.80 4.60
N GLU A 84 -17.17 -18.53 4.46
CA GLU A 84 -18.16 -18.64 5.54
C GLU A 84 -17.56 -19.50 6.66
N ALA A 85 -17.44 -18.91 7.85
CA ALA A 85 -16.96 -19.60 9.02
C ALA A 85 -17.99 -20.66 9.45
N GLU A 86 -17.86 -21.88 8.94
CA GLU A 86 -18.56 -23.07 9.42
C GLU A 86 -17.97 -23.55 10.77
N VAL A 87 -17.80 -22.64 11.72
CA VAL A 87 -17.38 -22.93 13.09
C VAL A 87 -17.99 -21.85 13.98
N ASN A 88 -18.86 -22.26 14.90
CA ASN A 88 -19.45 -21.45 15.97
C ASN A 88 -18.49 -20.33 16.44
N ILE A 89 -18.71 -19.12 15.94
CA ILE A 89 -17.91 -17.91 16.22
C ILE A 89 -17.98 -17.55 17.72
N SER A 90 -18.97 -18.08 18.45
CA SER A 90 -19.24 -17.74 19.85
C SER A 90 -18.10 -18.11 20.82
N LEU A 91 -17.36 -19.20 20.60
CA LEU A 91 -16.38 -19.66 21.61
C LEU A 91 -15.00 -19.00 21.50
N VAL A 92 -14.67 -18.38 20.36
CA VAL A 92 -13.35 -17.73 20.14
C VAL A 92 -13.45 -16.21 20.30
N SER A 93 -14.61 -15.62 19.97
CA SER A 93 -14.86 -14.17 20.06
C SER A 93 -14.89 -13.66 21.51
N GLU A 94 -15.42 -14.46 22.46
CA GLU A 94 -15.55 -14.05 23.87
C GLU A 94 -14.22 -13.79 24.61
N ASN A 95 -13.07 -14.18 24.03
CA ASN A 95 -11.76 -14.11 24.69
C ASN A 95 -10.74 -13.19 23.99
N ALA A 96 -11.12 -12.47 22.94
CA ALA A 96 -10.23 -11.50 22.29
C ALA A 96 -10.43 -10.11 22.93
N PRO A 97 -9.44 -9.55 23.64
CA PRO A 97 -9.57 -8.21 24.20
C PRO A 97 -9.65 -7.17 23.08
N GLU A 98 -10.61 -6.24 23.19
CA GLU A 98 -10.71 -5.10 22.26
C GLU A 98 -9.39 -4.34 22.21
N GLY A 99 -8.88 -4.10 21.00
CA GLY A 99 -7.59 -3.42 20.78
C GLY A 99 -6.34 -4.32 20.86
N GLU A 100 -6.50 -5.65 20.93
CA GLU A 100 -5.36 -6.59 20.89
C GLU A 100 -4.47 -6.37 19.66
N THR A 101 -3.18 -6.11 19.88
CA THR A 101 -2.20 -6.02 18.80
C THR A 101 -1.86 -7.40 18.24
N ILE A 102 -1.41 -7.46 16.98
CA ILE A 102 -0.96 -8.73 16.35
C ILE A 102 0.12 -9.44 17.18
N ARG A 103 0.94 -8.68 17.92
CA ARG A 103 1.98 -9.25 18.79
C ARG A 103 1.37 -9.91 20.04
N GLU A 104 0.43 -9.25 20.70
CA GLU A 104 -0.28 -9.79 21.86
C GLU A 104 -1.10 -11.03 21.47
N MET A 105 -1.73 -11.00 20.29
CA MET A 105 -2.43 -12.15 19.71
C MET A 105 -1.49 -13.35 19.51
N ALA A 106 -0.29 -13.13 18.97
CA ALA A 106 0.70 -14.19 18.80
C ALA A 106 1.15 -14.78 20.16
N GLN A 107 1.36 -13.91 21.16
CA GLN A 107 1.69 -14.33 22.52
C GLN A 107 0.57 -15.16 23.15
N ARG A 108 -0.69 -14.76 22.96
CA ARG A 108 -1.87 -15.48 23.43
C ARG A 108 -1.99 -16.86 22.80
N ILE A 109 -1.82 -16.96 21.47
CA ILE A 109 -1.83 -18.25 20.75
C ILE A 109 -0.83 -19.24 21.35
N VAL A 110 0.40 -18.80 21.61
CA VAL A 110 1.48 -19.65 22.14
C VAL A 110 1.26 -19.96 23.62
N ARG A 111 0.92 -18.95 24.44
CA ARG A 111 0.71 -19.11 25.88
C ARG A 111 -0.45 -20.06 26.19
N ASP A 112 -1.55 -19.93 25.46
CA ASP A 112 -2.78 -20.67 25.72
C ASP A 112 -2.80 -22.02 24.95
N ASN A 113 -1.70 -22.35 24.23
CA ASN A 113 -1.54 -23.57 23.44
C ASN A 113 -2.74 -23.84 22.51
N LEU A 114 -3.17 -22.82 21.77
CA LEU A 114 -4.36 -22.91 20.94
C LEU A 114 -4.22 -23.97 19.84
N SER A 115 -5.32 -24.68 19.56
CA SER A 115 -5.38 -25.69 18.50
C SER A 115 -5.29 -25.06 17.11
N GLU A 116 -4.92 -25.84 16.10
CA GLU A 116 -4.89 -25.41 14.69
C GLU A 116 -6.25 -24.85 14.23
N ARG A 117 -7.36 -25.45 14.70
CA ARG A 117 -8.71 -24.97 14.40
C ARG A 117 -8.96 -23.57 14.96
N ASN A 118 -8.58 -23.32 16.21
CA ASN A 118 -8.76 -22.02 16.86
C ASN A 118 -7.86 -20.96 16.22
N VAL A 119 -6.62 -21.31 15.87
CA VAL A 119 -5.69 -20.41 15.19
C VAL A 119 -6.17 -20.06 13.79
N LYS A 120 -6.77 -21.02 13.07
CA LYS A 120 -7.42 -20.77 11.78
C LYS A 120 -8.58 -19.78 11.92
N ALA A 121 -9.45 -19.96 12.92
CA ALA A 121 -10.55 -19.03 13.20
C ALA A 121 -10.05 -17.61 13.53
N ILE A 122 -9.06 -17.48 14.42
CA ILE A 122 -8.42 -16.19 14.74
C ILE A 122 -7.84 -15.52 13.49
N SER A 123 -7.23 -16.31 12.60
CA SER A 123 -6.65 -15.79 11.36
C SER A 123 -7.72 -15.28 10.39
N ILE A 124 -8.87 -15.94 10.31
CA ILE A 124 -10.02 -15.49 9.53
C ILE A 124 -10.54 -14.17 10.10
N THR A 125 -10.80 -14.09 11.41
CA THR A 125 -11.25 -12.84 12.06
C THR A 125 -10.24 -11.69 11.90
N LEU A 126 -8.95 -11.97 12.00
CA LEU A 126 -7.90 -10.97 11.74
C LEU A 126 -7.93 -10.44 10.29
N ALA A 127 -8.31 -11.29 9.34
CA ALA A 127 -8.50 -10.90 7.96
C ALA A 127 -9.83 -10.15 7.73
N GLU A 128 -10.91 -10.52 8.43
CA GLU A 128 -12.22 -9.85 8.36
C GLU A 128 -12.15 -8.39 8.78
N THR A 129 -11.34 -8.10 9.80
CA THR A 129 -11.11 -6.73 10.26
C THR A 129 -10.23 -5.90 9.31
N ALA A 130 -9.75 -6.47 8.20
CA ALA A 130 -8.97 -5.75 7.20
C ALA A 130 -9.88 -5.18 6.12
N SER A 131 -9.49 -4.01 5.61
CA SER A 131 -10.21 -3.27 4.59
C SER A 131 -10.03 -3.82 3.17
N ASP A 132 -9.00 -4.65 2.92
CA ASP A 132 -8.80 -5.29 1.62
C ASP A 132 -7.90 -6.55 1.73
N PRO A 133 -7.88 -7.43 0.69
CA PRO A 133 -7.06 -8.63 0.68
C PRO A 133 -5.55 -8.40 0.88
N ILE A 134 -4.98 -7.27 0.42
CA ILE A 134 -3.56 -6.94 0.61
C ILE A 134 -3.28 -6.64 2.08
N VAL A 135 -4.12 -5.82 2.73
CA VAL A 135 -3.95 -5.56 4.17
C VAL A 135 -4.19 -6.82 4.98
N ALA A 136 -5.18 -7.65 4.64
CA ALA A 136 -5.39 -8.95 5.27
C ALA A 136 -4.14 -9.84 5.17
N SER A 137 -3.60 -10.01 3.95
CA SER A 137 -2.37 -10.77 3.69
C SER A 137 -1.17 -10.22 4.49
N SER A 138 -1.05 -8.90 4.59
CA SER A 138 -0.01 -8.22 5.38
C SER A 138 -0.14 -8.52 6.88
N ARG A 139 -1.35 -8.41 7.44
CA ARG A 139 -1.63 -8.73 8.85
C ARG A 139 -1.31 -10.18 9.19
N LEU A 140 -1.74 -11.12 8.34
CA LEU A 140 -1.43 -12.56 8.49
C LEU A 140 0.07 -12.84 8.36
N SER A 141 0.77 -12.13 7.47
CA SER A 141 2.24 -12.23 7.35
C SER A 141 2.95 -11.75 8.60
N ARG A 142 2.47 -10.66 9.19
CA ARG A 142 2.98 -10.15 10.46
C ARG A 142 2.72 -11.12 11.60
N LEU A 143 1.52 -11.68 11.72
CA LEU A 143 1.18 -12.69 12.73
C LEU A 143 2.12 -13.88 12.66
N ARG A 144 2.35 -14.43 11.46
CA ARG A 144 3.30 -15.54 11.25
C ARG A 144 4.72 -15.20 11.66
N ARG A 145 5.16 -13.96 11.46
CA ARG A 145 6.50 -13.52 11.88
C ARG A 145 6.60 -13.48 13.40
N GLU A 146 5.61 -12.93 14.09
CA GLU A 146 5.56 -12.91 15.57
C GLU A 146 5.54 -14.34 16.13
N LEU A 147 4.71 -15.23 15.57
CA LEU A 147 4.66 -16.65 15.97
C LEU A 147 6.02 -17.35 15.79
N ARG A 148 6.76 -17.06 14.71
CA ARG A 148 8.13 -17.59 14.53
C ARG A 148 9.11 -17.06 15.56
N THR A 149 9.03 -15.76 15.89
CA THR A 149 9.86 -15.18 16.96
C THR A 149 9.60 -15.84 18.31
N LEU A 150 8.38 -16.33 18.53
CA LEU A 150 7.97 -17.06 19.74
C LEU A 150 8.21 -18.58 19.66
N ASN A 151 8.89 -19.09 18.62
CA ASN A 151 9.13 -20.52 18.39
C ASN A 151 7.85 -21.38 18.35
N ALA A 152 6.73 -20.83 17.84
CA ALA A 152 5.50 -21.59 17.67
C ALA A 152 5.70 -22.81 16.74
N PRO A 153 5.02 -23.95 16.98
CA PRO A 153 5.11 -25.10 16.10
C PRO A 153 4.71 -24.78 14.65
N GLU A 154 5.37 -25.39 13.66
CA GLU A 154 5.11 -25.10 12.23
C GLU A 154 3.66 -25.40 11.82
N LYS A 155 3.02 -26.38 12.47
CA LYS A 155 1.59 -26.70 12.27
C LYS A 155 0.68 -25.50 12.65
N ILE A 156 1.01 -24.80 13.73
CA ILE A 156 0.30 -23.58 14.18
C ILE A 156 0.55 -22.43 13.22
N ILE A 157 1.80 -22.21 12.81
CA ILE A 157 2.15 -21.19 11.82
C ILE A 157 1.43 -21.46 10.50
N SER A 158 1.36 -22.72 10.07
CA SER A 158 0.68 -23.12 8.84
C SER A 158 -0.84 -22.98 8.92
N ALA A 159 -1.46 -23.17 10.10
CA ALA A 159 -2.88 -22.95 10.31
C ALA A 159 -3.33 -21.50 10.05
N THR A 160 -2.41 -20.53 10.10
CA THR A 160 -2.70 -19.12 9.77
C THR A 160 -2.74 -18.83 8.25
N LYS A 161 -2.36 -19.80 7.40
CA LYS A 161 -2.35 -19.62 5.95
C LYS A 161 -3.78 -19.70 5.42
N ILE A 162 -4.23 -18.63 4.75
CA ILE A 162 -5.50 -18.56 4.06
C ILE A 162 -5.21 -18.40 2.55
N PRO A 163 -5.27 -19.49 1.76
CA PRO A 163 -4.93 -19.49 0.34
C PRO A 163 -5.75 -18.50 -0.50
N GLU A 164 -7.03 -18.32 -0.16
CA GLU A 164 -7.98 -17.46 -0.86
C GLU A 164 -7.54 -16.00 -0.79
N ILE A 165 -7.17 -15.53 0.41
CA ILE A 165 -6.62 -14.19 0.64
C ILE A 165 -5.30 -14.02 -0.13
N THR A 166 -4.44 -15.04 -0.11
CA THR A 166 -3.16 -14.99 -0.83
C THR A 166 -3.40 -14.84 -2.34
N ARG A 167 -4.33 -15.60 -2.91
CA ARG A 167 -4.70 -15.54 -4.32
C ARG A 167 -5.28 -14.17 -4.68
N ALA A 168 -6.23 -13.67 -3.88
CA ALA A 168 -6.85 -12.36 -4.08
C ALA A 168 -5.80 -11.22 -4.00
N SER A 169 -4.94 -11.25 -2.98
CA SER A 169 -3.86 -10.27 -2.81
C SER A 169 -2.90 -10.27 -4.00
N ASN A 170 -2.47 -11.45 -4.45
CA ASN A 170 -1.58 -11.58 -5.61
C ASN A 170 -2.23 -11.05 -6.89
N LYS A 171 -3.51 -11.34 -7.12
CA LYS A 171 -4.27 -10.81 -8.27
C LYS A 171 -4.29 -9.28 -8.27
N ILE A 172 -4.64 -8.66 -7.14
CA ILE A 172 -4.65 -7.19 -7.01
C ILE A 172 -3.26 -6.60 -7.26
N GLN A 173 -2.21 -7.22 -6.71
CA GLN A 173 -0.84 -6.76 -6.92
C GLN A 173 -0.38 -6.88 -8.38
N GLN A 174 -0.78 -7.96 -9.07
CA GLN A 174 -0.50 -8.17 -10.48
C GLN A 174 -1.18 -7.10 -11.33
N GLU A 175 -2.49 -6.89 -11.15
CA GLU A 175 -3.24 -5.87 -11.88
C GLU A 175 -2.66 -4.47 -11.65
N ARG A 176 -2.30 -4.11 -10.41
CA ARG A 176 -1.61 -2.84 -10.10
C ARG A 176 -0.26 -2.73 -10.79
N THR A 177 0.41 -3.84 -11.06
CA THR A 177 1.69 -3.86 -11.77
C THR A 177 1.49 -3.67 -13.26
N GLU A 178 0.47 -4.30 -13.86
CA GLU A 178 0.08 -4.10 -15.26
C GLU A 178 -0.38 -2.66 -15.51
N GLN A 179 -1.21 -2.09 -14.64
CA GLN A 179 -1.61 -0.68 -14.72
C GLN A 179 -0.40 0.26 -14.72
N ARG A 180 0.56 0.05 -13.82
CA ARG A 180 1.79 0.85 -13.76
C ARG A 180 2.69 0.68 -14.99
N LYS A 181 2.67 -0.47 -15.65
CA LYS A 181 3.39 -0.66 -16.93
C LYS A 181 2.78 0.20 -18.03
N ASN A 182 1.45 0.31 -18.06
CA ASN A 182 0.72 1.09 -19.06
C ASN A 182 0.80 2.61 -18.81
N GLU A 183 0.89 3.05 -17.55
CA GLU A 183 1.08 4.46 -17.17
C GLU A 183 2.48 5.00 -17.56
N GLY A 184 3.45 4.11 -17.80
CA GLY A 184 4.83 4.48 -18.03
C GLY A 184 5.57 4.93 -16.76
N LEU A 185 6.84 5.28 -16.91
CA LEU A 185 7.68 5.76 -15.82
C LEU A 185 7.61 7.28 -15.76
N HIS A 186 7.00 7.82 -14.70
CA HIS A 186 7.03 9.24 -14.41
C HIS A 186 8.00 9.51 -13.26
N TYR A 187 9.20 10.01 -13.57
CA TYR A 187 10.18 10.47 -12.60
C TYR A 187 10.35 12.00 -12.68
N PRO A 188 10.69 12.68 -11.58
CA PRO A 188 11.02 14.11 -11.62
C PRO A 188 12.19 14.39 -12.57
N ASP A 189 12.16 15.52 -13.27
CA ASP A 189 13.23 15.95 -14.21
C ASP A 189 14.63 15.90 -13.57
N HIS A 190 14.71 16.18 -12.26
CA HIS A 190 15.93 16.07 -11.48
C HIS A 190 16.62 14.70 -11.55
N PHE A 191 15.85 13.63 -11.73
CA PHE A 191 16.33 12.26 -11.89
C PHE A 191 16.29 11.77 -13.35
N SER A 192 16.14 12.68 -14.32
CA SER A 192 16.37 12.37 -15.72
C SER A 192 17.82 11.95 -15.96
N LEU A 193 18.04 11.12 -16.98
CA LEU A 193 19.37 10.64 -17.33
C LEU A 193 20.28 11.80 -17.72
N GLU A 194 19.73 12.81 -18.40
CA GLU A 194 20.42 14.02 -18.82
C GLU A 194 20.89 14.82 -17.60
N SER A 195 20.00 15.09 -16.65
CA SER A 195 20.35 15.84 -15.43
C SER A 195 21.31 15.07 -14.53
N VAL A 196 21.15 13.75 -14.38
CA VAL A 196 22.07 12.91 -13.61
C VAL A 196 23.46 12.92 -14.25
N LYS A 197 23.53 12.80 -15.59
CA LYS A 197 24.79 12.84 -16.33
C LYS A 197 25.50 14.17 -16.16
N GLU A 198 24.80 15.29 -16.33
CA GLU A 198 25.39 16.64 -16.18
C GLU A 198 26.01 16.83 -14.79
N ARG A 199 25.32 16.40 -13.72
CA ARG A 199 25.87 16.47 -12.36
C ARG A 199 27.11 15.62 -12.18
N LEU A 200 27.13 14.42 -12.77
CA LEU A 200 28.28 13.52 -12.69
C LEU A 200 29.47 14.03 -13.50
N ASP A 201 29.23 14.65 -14.66
CA ASP A 201 30.29 15.25 -15.49
C ASP A 201 30.95 16.46 -14.79
N LEU A 202 30.18 17.21 -14.00
CA LEU A 202 30.68 18.32 -13.18
C LEU A 202 31.23 17.88 -11.81
N TYR A 203 31.12 16.60 -11.46
CA TYR A 203 31.50 16.11 -10.14
C TYR A 203 33.02 16.06 -9.98
N VAL A 204 33.54 16.84 -9.04
CA VAL A 204 34.96 16.83 -8.69
C VAL A 204 35.22 15.73 -7.66
N VAL A 205 35.95 14.68 -8.08
CA VAL A 205 36.22 13.47 -7.29
C VAL A 205 36.94 13.75 -5.94
N SER A 206 37.68 14.86 -5.84
CA SER A 206 38.33 15.25 -4.58
C SER A 206 37.36 15.73 -3.51
N ASN A 207 36.12 16.06 -3.87
CA ASN A 207 35.13 16.54 -2.92
C ASN A 207 34.52 15.37 -2.14
N THR A 208 34.21 15.61 -0.87
CA THR A 208 33.44 14.64 -0.08
C THR A 208 32.07 14.41 -0.73
N PRO A 209 31.70 13.16 -1.08
CA PRO A 209 30.40 12.88 -1.68
C PRO A 209 29.27 13.19 -0.71
N ASP A 210 28.22 13.83 -1.22
CA ASP A 210 26.99 14.09 -0.48
C ASP A 210 25.89 13.07 -0.85
N LYS A 211 24.69 13.26 -0.30
CA LYS A 211 23.54 12.38 -0.59
C LYS A 211 23.12 12.45 -2.05
N GLN A 212 23.39 13.56 -2.74
CA GLN A 212 23.04 13.74 -4.14
C GLN A 212 23.98 12.93 -5.03
N ALA A 213 25.29 13.04 -4.81
CA ALA A 213 26.30 12.22 -5.47
C ALA A 213 26.02 10.72 -5.26
N LEU A 214 25.61 10.32 -4.05
CA LEU A 214 25.21 8.94 -3.77
C LEU A 214 24.01 8.49 -4.63
N ALA A 215 22.97 9.32 -4.72
CA ALA A 215 21.78 9.01 -5.53
C ALA A 215 22.12 8.93 -7.03
N ASP A 216 22.95 9.85 -7.53
CA ASP A 216 23.36 9.89 -8.94
C ASP A 216 24.18 8.65 -9.32
N VAL A 217 25.11 8.22 -8.46
CA VAL A 217 25.86 6.96 -8.63
C VAL A 217 24.93 5.75 -8.59
N MET A 218 23.94 5.73 -7.70
CA MET A 218 22.96 4.64 -7.64
C MET A 218 22.12 4.53 -8.92
N ILE A 219 21.73 5.68 -9.50
CA ILE A 219 20.98 5.73 -10.76
C ILE A 219 21.88 5.27 -11.91
N MET A 220 23.09 5.82 -12.04
CA MET A 220 24.05 5.46 -13.08
C MET A 220 24.37 3.96 -13.08
N LEU A 221 24.55 3.37 -11.90
CA LEU A 221 24.92 1.97 -11.76
C LEU A 221 23.71 1.02 -11.65
N CYS A 222 22.47 1.56 -11.66
CA CYS A 222 21.24 0.81 -11.44
C CYS A 222 21.27 -0.05 -10.15
N ILE A 223 21.79 0.50 -9.05
CA ILE A 223 22.03 -0.22 -7.78
C ILE A 223 20.94 0.10 -6.75
N ARG A 224 20.52 -0.90 -5.97
CA ARG A 224 19.59 -0.70 -4.86
C ARG A 224 20.31 -0.07 -3.65
N PRO A 225 19.62 0.75 -2.84
CA PRO A 225 20.22 1.34 -1.64
C PRO A 225 20.85 0.31 -0.67
N ALA A 226 20.35 -0.92 -0.62
CA ALA A 226 20.92 -1.97 0.23
C ALA A 226 22.25 -2.54 -0.30
N GLU A 227 22.47 -2.49 -1.61
CA GLU A 227 23.65 -3.06 -2.27
C GLU A 227 24.85 -2.10 -2.18
N ILE A 228 24.61 -0.78 -2.17
CA ILE A 228 25.69 0.21 -2.15
C ILE A 228 26.54 0.16 -0.89
N LYS A 229 25.95 -0.25 0.25
CA LYS A 229 26.66 -0.35 1.54
C LYS A 229 27.86 -1.31 1.47
N ASN A 230 27.75 -2.34 0.62
CA ASN A 230 28.77 -3.36 0.49
C ASN A 230 29.62 -3.18 -0.78
N LEU A 231 29.33 -2.17 -1.61
CA LEU A 231 30.05 -1.90 -2.85
C LEU A 231 31.50 -1.54 -2.56
N ARG A 232 32.44 -2.23 -3.20
CA ARG A 232 33.88 -1.98 -3.07
C ARG A 232 34.55 -2.02 -4.43
N ILE A 233 35.41 -1.05 -4.71
CA ILE A 233 36.27 -1.00 -5.89
C ILE A 233 37.70 -1.20 -5.42
N ALA A 234 38.35 -2.28 -5.86
CA ALA A 234 39.71 -2.61 -5.49
C ALA A 234 40.37 -3.42 -6.62
N ASN A 235 41.67 -3.17 -6.87
CA ASN A 235 42.47 -3.89 -7.88
C ASN A 235 41.82 -3.96 -9.27
N GLY A 236 41.17 -2.86 -9.70
CA GLY A 236 40.47 -2.79 -10.99
C GLY A 236 39.17 -3.59 -11.06
N GLY A 237 38.74 -4.23 -9.96
CA GLY A 237 37.49 -4.97 -9.85
C GLY A 237 36.43 -4.27 -9.00
N VAL A 238 35.17 -4.58 -9.27
CA VAL A 238 34.01 -4.14 -8.47
C VAL A 238 33.43 -5.36 -7.74
N THR A 239 33.35 -5.28 -6.42
CA THR A 239 32.85 -6.36 -5.53
C THR A 239 31.72 -5.86 -4.64
N GLY A 240 30.94 -6.79 -4.06
CA GLY A 240 29.77 -6.47 -3.22
C GLY A 240 28.53 -6.02 -4.00
N TYR A 241 28.62 -5.96 -5.33
CA TYR A 241 27.50 -5.74 -6.24
C TYR A 241 26.88 -7.08 -6.65
N ALA A 242 25.61 -7.30 -6.33
CA ALA A 242 24.89 -8.52 -6.66
C ALA A 242 24.27 -8.44 -8.06
N LYS A 243 25.07 -8.67 -9.10
CA LYS A 243 24.63 -8.57 -10.51
C LYS A 243 23.85 -9.79 -11.04
N ASN A 244 23.48 -10.74 -10.18
CA ASN A 244 22.76 -11.96 -10.57
C ASN A 244 21.34 -11.97 -10.03
N ARG A 245 20.41 -11.34 -10.76
CA ARG A 245 18.97 -11.63 -10.65
C ARG A 245 18.37 -11.64 -12.05
N GLY A 246 18.20 -12.85 -12.59
CA GLY A 246 17.09 -13.16 -13.49
C GLY A 246 15.80 -13.27 -12.70
#